data_AF-F2KT23-F1
#
_entry.id   AF-F2KT23-F1
#
_cell.length_a   1.000
_cell.length_b   1.000
_cell.length_c   1.000
_cell.angle_alpha   90.00
_cell.angle_beta   90.00
_cell.angle_gamma   90.00
#
_symmetry.space_group_name_H-M   'P 1'
#
loop_
_entity.id
_entity.type
_entity.pdbx_description
1 polymer ?
#
loop_
_entity_poly.entity_id
_entity_poly.type
_entity_poly.pdbx_seq_one_letter_code
_entity_poly.pdbx_strand_id
1 'polypeptide(L)' 'MLRMHCPNCGCTYYRRVTEDGHFGYYACVKCGHTIHLPAKAVAIMN' A
#
# COMPACT_ATOMS: atom_id res chain seq x y z
N MET A 1 -0.60 -7.97 -3.80
CA MET A 1 -0.02 -6.62 -4.03
C MET A 1 -1.17 -5.65 -4.06
N LEU A 2 -1.03 -4.47 -3.46
CA LEU A 2 -2.12 -3.50 -3.40
C LEU A 2 -2.15 -2.69 -4.71
N ARG A 3 -3.32 -2.60 -5.34
CA ARG A 3 -3.52 -1.81 -6.57
C ARG A 3 -4.08 -0.43 -6.22
N MET A 4 -3.21 0.57 -6.16
CA MET A 4 -3.53 1.95 -5.83
C MET A 4 -2.66 2.90 -6.64
N HIS A 5 -3.23 4.02 -7.09
CA HIS A 5 -2.49 5.03 -7.83
C HIS A 5 -1.53 5.79 -6.90
N CYS A 6 -0.25 5.77 -7.24
CA CYS A 6 0.78 6.49 -6.51
C CYS A 6 0.79 7.97 -6.92
N PRO A 7 0.53 8.90 -5.99
CA PRO A 7 0.49 10.33 -6.31
C PRO A 7 1.85 10.88 -6.71
N ASN A 8 2.96 10.20 -6.36
CA ASN A 8 4.30 10.69 -6.62
C ASN A 8 4.82 10.30 -8.01
N CYS A 9 4.67 9.03 -8.41
CA CYS A 9 5.27 8.50 -9.64
C CYS A 9 4.29 7.90 -10.64
N GLY A 10 2.98 7.99 -10.37
CA GLY A 10 1.90 7.51 -11.24
C GLY A 10 1.76 5.98 -11.31
N CYS A 11 2.58 5.23 -10.58
CA CYS A 11 2.49 3.76 -10.55
C CYS A 11 1.24 3.28 -9.82
N THR A 12 0.63 2.21 -10.32
CA THR A 12 -0.61 1.65 -9.75
C THR A 12 -0.38 0.54 -8.72
N TYR A 13 0.87 0.18 -8.45
CA TYR A 13 1.18 -0.99 -7.64
C TYR A 13 2.02 -0.64 -6.41
N TYR A 14 1.54 -1.13 -5.28
CA TYR A 14 2.17 -1.03 -3.99
C TYR A 14 2.46 -2.42 -3.44
N ARG A 15 3.69 -2.61 -2.99
CA ARG A 15 4.14 -3.83 -2.31
C ARG A 15 3.90 -3.68 -0.82
N ARG A 16 3.35 -4.72 -0.18
CA ARG A 16 3.25 -4.77 1.29
C ARG A 16 4.64 -4.94 1.87
N VAL A 17 4.98 -4.11 2.86
CA VAL A 17 6.26 -4.15 3.57
C VAL A 17 6.08 -4.86 4.89
N THR A 18 5.13 -4.41 5.70
CA THR A 18 4.78 -5.01 6.99
C THR A 18 3.31 -4.75 7.31
N GLU A 19 2.77 -5.45 8.30
CA GLU A 19 1.43 -5.26 8.83
C GLU A 19 1.51 -5.45 10.33
N ASP A 20 0.93 -4.51 11.07
CA ASP A 20 0.80 -4.54 12.51
C ASP A 20 -0.70 -4.47 12.75
N GLY A 21 -1.37 -5.52 13.24
CA GLY A 21 -2.79 -5.90 13.02
C GLY A 21 -3.91 -4.83 12.97
N HIS A 22 -3.62 -3.58 13.25
CA HIS A 22 -4.39 -2.37 12.98
C HIS A 22 -4.15 -1.74 11.59
N PHE A 23 -2.92 -1.78 11.05
CA PHE A 23 -2.47 -1.13 9.82
C PHE A 23 -1.56 -2.02 8.97
N GLY A 24 -1.76 -2.00 7.66
CA GLY A 24 -0.83 -2.51 6.66
C GLY A 24 0.02 -1.38 6.08
N TYR A 25 1.32 -1.58 6.04
CA TYR A 25 2.30 -0.66 5.47
C TYR A 25 2.69 -1.11 4.07
N TYR A 26 2.66 -0.18 3.13
CA TYR A 26 2.91 -0.44 1.72
C TYR A 26 3.91 0.55 1.14
N ALA A 27 4.75 0.07 0.22
CA ALA A 27 5.70 0.89 -0.51
C ALA A 27 5.43 0.77 -2.02
N CYS A 28 5.43 1.91 -2.72
CA CYS A 28 5.31 1.93 -4.16
C CYS A 28 6.50 1.20 -4.80
N VAL A 29 6.22 0.29 -5.72
CA VAL A 29 7.25 -0.56 -6.33
C VAL A 29 8.27 0.22 -7.17
N LYS A 30 7.93 1.42 -7.63
CA LYS A 30 8.77 2.22 -8.55
C LYS A 30 9.55 3.32 -7.85
N CYS A 31 8.90 4.09 -6.99
CA CYS A 31 9.50 5.26 -6.34
C CYS A 31 9.71 5.11 -4.84
N GLY A 32 9.33 3.99 -4.23
CA GLY A 32 9.50 3.76 -2.79
C GLY A 32 8.60 4.58 -1.89
N HIS A 33 7.67 5.37 -2.44
CA HIS A 33 6.72 6.14 -1.65
C HIS A 33 5.87 5.22 -0.76
N THR A 34 5.88 5.47 0.55
CA THR A 34 5.20 4.63 1.54
C THR A 34 3.84 5.19 1.92
N ILE A 35 2.88 4.29 2.08
CA ILE A 35 1.54 4.59 2.59
C ILE A 35 1.20 3.58 3.69
N HIS A 36 0.33 3.97 4.60
CA HIS A 36 -0.24 3.07 5.60
C HIS A 36 -1.77 3.07 5.44
N LEU A 37 -2.35 1.88 5.47
CA LEU A 37 -3.80 1.70 5.36
C LEU A 37 -4.28 0.88 6.55
N PRO A 38 -5.47 1.16 7.09
CA PRO A 38 -6.02 0.32 8.14
C PRO A 38 -6.19 -1.11 7.63
N ALA A 39 -5.82 -2.10 8.44
CA ALA A 39 -5.90 -3.53 8.10
C ALA A 39 -7.32 -3.94 7.68
N LYS A 40 -8.35 -3.32 8.31
CA LYS A 40 -9.75 -3.46 7.89
C LYS A 40 -9.98 -3.01 6.45
N ALA A 41 -9.43 -1.86 6.05
CA ALA A 41 -9.59 -1.33 4.69
C ALA A 41 -8.85 -2.19 3.66
N VAL A 42 -7.67 -2.70 4.02
CA VAL A 42 -6.91 -3.66 3.20
C VAL A 42 -7.73 -4.92 2.92
N ALA A 43 -8.42 -5.46 3.92
CA ALA A 43 -9.22 -6.67 3.78
C ALA A 43 -10.39 -6.53 2.79
N ILE A 44 -10.91 -5.31 2.60
CA ILE A 44 -12.01 -5.02 1.65
C ILE A 44 -11.48 -4.73 0.23
N MET A 45 -10.20 -4.39 0.11
CA MET A 45 -9.55 -4.04 -1.16
C MET A 45 -8.82 -5.22 -1.83
N ASN A 46 -8.87 -6.41 -1.22
CA ASN A 46 -8.18 -7.62 -1.69
C ASN A 46 -9.15 -8.60 -2.36
#